data_AF-A0A1H3CZ58-F1
#
_entry.id   AF-A0A1H3CZ58-F1
#
_cell.length_a   1.000
_cell.length_b   1.000
_cell.length_c   1.000
_cell.angle_alpha   90.00
_cell.angle_beta   90.00
_cell.angle_gamma   90.00
#
_symmetry.space_group_name_H-M   'P 1'
#
loop_
_entity.id
_entity.type
_entity.pdbx_description
1 polymer ?
#
loop_
_entity_poly.entity_id
_entity_poly.type
_entity_poly.pdbx_seq_one_letter_code
_entity_poly.pdbx_strand_id
1 'polypeptide(L)'
;MINKFKKMAIATLAGGALVASMSANAIVVGGIDFGALGDNPDNFHFETATLAQTLIDGNGQNVTAYGQITTVNGETSYCAGGGTCTLYYIATFNNSAGFVESGGSAVSFDTGVIDIYRADAPLSNLLTNAAGSPGNLIAIGGLTEWARFNNNGDIIGTGTLVGAEVLSGSTAGLYDVDLSGSFGIGSVASFLNGNSVADGSGGFADIDITASFSNLRSRLNQFDTAVVNGSCFDGTAGQGDWCFGGTADISGGTFVDVPEPATLALLGLGLVGLGIGRRQRRIAV
;
A
#
# COMPACT_ATOMS: atom_id res chain seq x y z
N MET A 1 -11.94 -71.69 44.91
CA MET A 1 -11.67 -70.25 45.09
C MET A 1 -12.13 -69.52 43.85
N ILE A 2 -13.05 -68.58 44.04
CA ILE A 2 -13.84 -67.89 43.03
C ILE A 2 -13.29 -66.47 42.93
N ASN A 3 -12.72 -66.05 41.79
CA ASN A 3 -12.49 -64.64 41.50
C ASN A 3 -13.64 -64.10 40.64
N LYS A 4 -14.59 -63.45 41.32
CA LYS A 4 -15.66 -62.59 40.80
C LYS A 4 -15.03 -61.37 40.10
N PHE A 5 -15.40 -61.04 38.86
CA PHE A 5 -16.51 -60.13 38.50
C PHE A 5 -16.42 -58.71 39.08
N LYS A 6 -16.22 -57.68 38.24
CA LYS A 6 -17.21 -56.61 37.91
C LYS A 6 -16.61 -55.37 37.21
N LYS A 7 -17.23 -55.03 36.05
CA LYS A 7 -17.68 -53.68 35.58
C LYS A 7 -16.55 -52.67 35.22
N MET A 8 -16.60 -51.74 34.26
CA MET A 8 -17.57 -51.09 33.35
C MET A 8 -16.65 -50.25 32.39
N ALA A 9 -16.75 -50.31 31.07
CA ALA A 9 -17.63 -49.50 30.21
C ALA A 9 -17.22 -48.01 30.02
N ILE A 10 -17.00 -47.65 28.74
CA ILE A 10 -17.42 -46.40 28.05
C ILE A 10 -16.60 -45.12 28.28
N ALA A 11 -15.96 -44.66 27.19
CA ALA A 11 -16.03 -43.30 26.60
C ALA A 11 -14.84 -43.17 25.61
N THR A 12 -14.99 -43.35 24.29
CA THR A 12 -15.58 -42.40 23.34
C THR A 12 -15.08 -40.98 23.55
N LEU A 13 -14.13 -40.56 22.71
CA LEU A 13 -13.78 -39.22 22.22
C LEU A 13 -12.52 -39.45 21.37
N ALA A 14 -12.53 -39.59 20.04
CA ALA A 14 -13.24 -38.72 19.10
C ALA A 14 -13.20 -37.26 19.57
N GLY A 15 -12.01 -36.79 19.93
CA GLY A 15 -11.69 -35.37 20.13
C GLY A 15 -10.40 -35.15 19.37
N GLY A 16 -10.46 -35.01 18.06
CA GLY A 16 -10.67 -33.67 17.55
C GLY A 16 -9.32 -32.97 17.40
N ALA A 17 -8.33 -33.63 16.80
CA ALA A 17 -7.41 -32.91 15.93
C ALA A 17 -8.13 -32.63 14.61
N LEU A 18 -9.29 -31.95 14.71
CA LEU A 18 -9.56 -30.90 13.75
C LEU A 18 -8.46 -29.88 14.05
N VAL A 19 -7.29 -30.08 13.44
CA VAL A 19 -6.62 -28.92 12.89
C VAL A 19 -7.70 -28.38 11.97
N ALA A 20 -8.52 -27.47 12.48
CA ALA A 20 -9.24 -26.57 11.64
C ALA A 20 -8.11 -25.97 10.82
N SER A 21 -7.90 -26.52 9.62
CA SER A 21 -7.48 -25.73 8.49
C SER A 21 -8.47 -24.58 8.49
N MET A 22 -8.15 -23.54 9.26
CA MET A 22 -8.84 -22.30 9.20
C MET A 22 -8.60 -21.91 7.76
N SER A 23 -9.63 -22.08 6.93
CA SER A 23 -9.64 -21.49 5.61
C SER A 23 -9.33 -20.03 5.90
N ALA A 24 -8.13 -19.58 5.51
CA ALA A 24 -7.81 -18.17 5.56
C ALA A 24 -8.89 -17.49 4.73
N ASN A 25 -9.84 -16.85 5.40
CA ASN A 25 -10.93 -16.19 4.72
C ASN A 25 -10.31 -14.94 4.11
N ALA A 26 -10.35 -14.85 2.79
CA ALA A 26 -9.84 -13.70 2.09
C ALA A 26 -10.62 -12.45 2.53
N ILE A 27 -9.92 -11.42 2.99
CA ILE A 27 -10.55 -10.15 3.35
C ILE A 27 -10.74 -9.34 2.08
N VAL A 28 -12.01 -9.25 1.66
CA VAL A 28 -12.40 -8.51 0.46
C VAL A 28 -13.01 -7.18 0.84
N VAL A 29 -12.41 -6.08 0.38
CA VAL A 29 -12.86 -4.71 0.63
C VAL A 29 -12.90 -3.94 -0.69
N GLY A 30 -14.05 -3.32 -1.00
CA GLY A 30 -14.23 -2.55 -2.23
C GLY A 30 -13.99 -3.36 -3.52
N GLY A 31 -14.20 -4.68 -3.48
CA GLY A 31 -13.95 -5.58 -4.61
C GLY A 31 -12.48 -6.00 -4.79
N ILE A 32 -11.61 -5.69 -3.83
CA ILE A 32 -10.20 -6.07 -3.80
C ILE A 32 -9.98 -7.06 -2.67
N ASP A 33 -9.27 -8.14 -2.97
CA ASP A 33 -8.89 -9.20 -2.05
C ASP A 33 -7.51 -8.91 -1.47
N PHE A 34 -7.45 -8.67 -0.17
CA PHE A 34 -6.21 -8.46 0.59
C PHE A 34 -5.61 -9.76 1.13
N GLY A 35 -6.24 -10.90 0.82
CA GLY A 35 -5.85 -12.22 1.28
C GLY A 35 -5.93 -12.34 2.81
N ALA A 36 -5.12 -13.25 3.35
CA ALA A 36 -5.01 -13.47 4.79
C ALA A 36 -4.33 -12.31 5.53
N LEU A 37 -3.53 -11.50 4.83
CA LEU A 37 -2.85 -10.35 5.44
C LEU A 37 -3.84 -9.20 5.74
N GLY A 38 -4.96 -9.14 5.02
CA GLY A 38 -6.02 -8.17 5.26
C GLY A 38 -6.76 -8.33 6.60
N ASP A 39 -6.54 -9.40 7.37
CA ASP A 39 -7.05 -9.51 8.74
C ASP A 39 -6.45 -8.44 9.66
N ASN A 40 -5.28 -7.88 9.29
CA ASN A 40 -4.71 -6.71 9.93
C ASN A 40 -4.73 -5.52 8.93
N PRO A 41 -5.58 -4.50 9.14
CA PRO A 41 -5.66 -3.32 8.27
C PRO A 41 -4.37 -2.48 8.25
N ASP A 42 -3.40 -2.75 9.13
CA ASP A 42 -2.11 -2.09 9.13
C ASP A 42 -1.10 -2.79 8.19
N ASN A 43 -1.38 -4.04 7.81
CA ASN A 43 -0.46 -4.88 7.03
C ASN A 43 -0.93 -5.02 5.58
N PHE A 44 -1.10 -3.89 4.91
CA PHE A 44 -1.30 -3.85 3.46
C PHE A 44 -0.11 -3.21 2.75
N HIS A 45 0.05 -3.62 1.50
CA HIS A 45 1.13 -3.18 0.64
C HIS A 45 0.61 -3.09 -0.80
N PHE A 46 0.94 -2.00 -1.48
CA PHE A 46 0.68 -1.80 -2.89
C PHE A 46 1.96 -1.48 -3.62
N GLU A 47 2.29 -2.29 -4.62
CA GLU A 47 3.34 -1.98 -5.56
C GLU A 47 2.72 -1.43 -6.85
N THR A 48 3.36 -0.41 -7.41
CA THR A 48 2.81 0.35 -8.52
C THR A 48 3.78 0.45 -9.69
N ALA A 49 3.21 0.66 -10.88
CA ALA A 49 3.92 1.11 -12.06
C ALA A 49 3.45 2.54 -12.41
N THR A 50 4.32 3.53 -12.18
CA THR A 50 4.13 4.90 -12.65
C THR A 50 4.38 4.94 -14.15
N LEU A 51 3.32 5.18 -14.91
CA LEU A 51 3.38 5.16 -16.37
C LEU A 51 3.79 6.50 -16.95
N ALA A 52 3.34 7.59 -16.32
CA ALA A 52 3.83 8.91 -16.66
C ALA A 52 3.69 9.89 -15.48
N GLN A 53 4.58 10.87 -15.44
CA GLN A 53 4.57 12.00 -14.53
C GLN A 53 5.10 13.24 -15.26
N THR A 54 4.47 14.40 -14.97
CA THR A 54 4.89 15.69 -15.51
C THR A 54 6.17 16.19 -14.84
N LEU A 55 7.01 16.85 -15.63
CA LEU A 55 8.21 17.51 -15.17
C LEU A 55 7.88 18.86 -14.52
N ILE A 56 8.69 19.24 -13.55
CA ILE A 56 8.77 20.59 -12.98
C ILE A 56 10.22 21.07 -13.04
N ASP A 57 10.39 22.36 -13.26
CA ASP A 57 11.69 23.01 -13.44
C ASP A 57 11.94 24.17 -12.48
N GLY A 58 11.03 24.40 -11.54
CA GLY A 58 11.17 25.43 -10.53
C GLY A 58 10.17 25.33 -9.38
N ASN A 59 10.21 26.32 -8.50
CA ASN A 59 9.31 26.45 -7.36
C ASN A 59 7.93 26.98 -7.80
N GLY A 60 6.90 26.70 -7.00
CA GLY A 60 5.51 27.13 -7.22
C GLY A 60 4.77 26.34 -8.30
N GLN A 61 5.30 25.18 -8.69
CA GLN A 61 4.77 24.36 -9.77
C GLN A 61 4.06 23.12 -9.23
N ASN A 62 3.27 22.48 -10.11
CA ASN A 62 2.50 21.29 -9.77
C ASN A 62 2.97 20.11 -10.62
N VAL A 63 2.88 18.92 -10.03
CA VAL A 63 3.16 17.64 -10.69
C VAL A 63 1.87 16.83 -10.74
N THR A 64 1.62 16.20 -11.87
CA THR A 64 0.61 15.15 -12.01
C THR A 64 1.31 13.87 -12.45
N ALA A 65 0.95 12.75 -11.83
CA ALA A 65 1.38 11.42 -12.20
C ALA A 65 0.18 10.48 -12.31
N TYR A 66 0.30 9.43 -13.11
CA TYR A 66 -0.67 8.35 -13.11
C TYR A 66 0.01 7.00 -13.37
N GLY A 67 -0.68 5.95 -12.98
CA GLY A 67 -0.19 4.60 -13.15
C GLY A 67 -1.20 3.54 -12.76
N GLN A 68 -0.68 2.34 -12.57
CA GLN A 68 -1.44 1.16 -12.18
C GLN A 68 -0.85 0.58 -10.89
N ILE A 69 -1.72 0.09 -10.01
CA ILE A 69 -1.31 -0.80 -8.91
C ILE A 69 -1.17 -2.20 -9.49
N THR A 70 0.06 -2.72 -9.48
CA THR A 70 0.41 -3.99 -10.10
C THR A 70 0.16 -5.18 -9.19
N THR A 71 0.27 -4.96 -7.89
CA THR A 71 0.08 -5.99 -6.88
C THR A 71 -0.53 -5.38 -5.62
N VAL A 72 -1.27 -6.21 -4.89
CA VAL A 72 -1.76 -5.92 -3.55
C VAL A 72 -1.25 -7.05 -2.67
N ASN A 73 -0.49 -6.74 -1.63
CA ASN A 73 0.12 -7.72 -0.74
C ASN A 73 0.96 -8.77 -1.50
N GLY A 74 1.63 -8.35 -2.59
CA GLY A 74 2.41 -9.21 -3.48
C GLY A 74 1.58 -10.10 -4.41
N GLU A 75 0.25 -10.05 -4.38
CA GLU A 75 -0.63 -10.80 -5.27
C GLU A 75 -1.00 -9.96 -6.50
N THR A 76 -0.90 -10.56 -7.69
CA THR A 76 -1.25 -9.93 -8.97
C THR A 76 -2.73 -10.10 -9.33
N SER A 77 -3.35 -11.17 -8.82
CA SER A 77 -4.77 -11.48 -8.98
C SER A 77 -5.58 -11.02 -7.76
N TYR A 78 -5.41 -9.76 -7.37
CA TYR A 78 -6.02 -9.18 -6.17
C TYR A 78 -7.51 -8.84 -6.30
N CYS A 79 -8.17 -9.24 -7.39
CA CYS A 79 -9.59 -8.97 -7.58
C CYS A 79 -10.43 -10.00 -6.85
N ALA A 80 -11.45 -9.53 -6.13
CA ALA A 80 -12.38 -10.39 -5.41
C ALA A 80 -12.91 -11.54 -6.28
N GLY A 81 -12.81 -12.77 -5.77
CA GLY A 81 -13.27 -13.97 -6.46
C GLY A 81 -12.46 -14.35 -7.71
N GLY A 82 -11.25 -13.80 -7.88
CA GLY A 82 -10.40 -14.05 -9.06
C GLY A 82 -10.90 -13.33 -10.32
N GLY A 83 -11.56 -12.18 -10.16
CA GLY A 83 -12.05 -11.36 -11.27
C GLY A 83 -10.95 -10.66 -12.08
N THR A 84 -11.34 -9.84 -13.05
CA THR A 84 -10.44 -9.13 -13.98
C THR A 84 -10.34 -7.64 -13.70
N CYS A 85 -10.59 -7.21 -12.47
CA CYS A 85 -10.51 -5.80 -12.12
C CYS A 85 -9.07 -5.25 -12.20
N THR A 86 -8.92 -3.93 -12.15
CA THR A 86 -7.60 -3.28 -12.04
C THR A 86 -7.73 -1.98 -11.28
N LEU A 87 -6.75 -1.70 -10.43
CA LEU A 87 -6.63 -0.41 -9.75
C LEU A 87 -5.65 0.50 -10.51
N TYR A 88 -6.08 1.73 -10.73
CA TYR A 88 -5.29 2.81 -11.30
C TYR A 88 -5.18 3.93 -10.29
N TYR A 89 -4.18 4.79 -10.43
CA TYR A 89 -4.09 5.99 -9.60
C TYR A 89 -3.78 7.23 -10.43
N ILE A 90 -4.21 8.37 -9.91
CA ILE A 90 -3.77 9.71 -10.31
C ILE A 90 -3.22 10.38 -9.05
N ALA A 91 -1.97 10.79 -9.09
CA ALA A 91 -1.33 11.54 -8.02
C ALA A 91 -1.11 12.99 -8.46
N THR A 92 -1.43 13.94 -7.58
CA THR A 92 -1.21 15.37 -7.81
C THR A 92 -0.43 15.95 -6.64
N PHE A 93 0.67 16.63 -6.94
CA PHE A 93 1.50 17.33 -5.96
C PHE A 93 1.53 18.81 -6.30
N ASN A 94 1.27 19.69 -5.34
CA ASN A 94 1.17 21.13 -5.61
C ASN A 94 2.20 21.93 -4.84
N ASN A 95 2.52 23.08 -5.42
CA ASN A 95 3.41 24.10 -4.85
C ASN A 95 4.80 23.55 -4.53
N SER A 96 5.54 23.15 -5.57
CA SER A 96 6.92 22.74 -5.43
C SER A 96 7.77 23.79 -4.71
N ALA A 97 8.68 23.35 -3.85
CA ALA A 97 9.65 24.20 -3.18
C ALA A 97 11.02 23.50 -3.13
N GLY A 98 12.06 24.25 -2.75
CA GLY A 98 13.39 23.68 -2.53
C GLY A 98 14.24 23.47 -3.79
N PHE A 99 13.82 23.92 -4.97
CA PHE A 99 14.69 23.93 -6.15
C PHE A 99 15.89 24.86 -5.92
N VAL A 100 17.07 24.27 -5.75
CA VAL A 100 18.34 24.98 -5.71
C VAL A 100 18.92 24.98 -7.13
N GLU A 101 19.20 26.15 -7.69
CA GLU A 101 19.64 26.32 -9.07
C GLU A 101 21.01 25.66 -9.34
N SER A 102 20.94 24.41 -9.81
CA SER A 102 21.94 23.66 -10.58
C SER A 102 21.50 22.19 -10.62
N GLY A 103 20.51 21.87 -11.46
CA GLY A 103 20.06 20.49 -11.71
C GLY A 103 18.91 19.95 -10.84
N GLY A 104 18.36 20.77 -9.94
CA GLY A 104 17.23 20.41 -9.07
C GLY A 104 17.56 19.18 -8.22
N SER A 105 18.38 19.34 -7.19
CA SER A 105 18.85 18.20 -6.38
C SER A 105 17.83 17.73 -5.32
N ALA A 106 16.92 18.61 -4.93
CA ALA A 106 15.86 18.35 -3.99
C ALA A 106 14.60 19.13 -4.37
N VAL A 107 13.44 18.58 -4.01
CA VAL A 107 12.14 19.22 -4.13
C VAL A 107 11.28 18.81 -2.95
N SER A 108 10.44 19.71 -2.48
CA SER A 108 9.32 19.39 -1.59
C SER A 108 8.00 19.87 -2.17
N PHE A 109 6.88 19.34 -1.67
CA PHE A 109 5.53 19.81 -2.02
C PHE A 109 4.71 20.04 -0.77
N ASP A 110 3.91 21.11 -0.78
CA ASP A 110 3.03 21.46 0.35
C ASP A 110 1.83 20.52 0.46
N THR A 111 1.30 20.09 -0.69
CA THR A 111 0.13 19.21 -0.75
C THR A 111 0.36 18.10 -1.76
N GLY A 112 -0.10 16.91 -1.41
CA GLY A 112 -0.14 15.75 -2.27
C GLY A 112 -1.43 14.99 -2.08
N VAL A 113 -2.07 14.65 -3.19
CA VAL A 113 -3.29 13.84 -3.22
C VAL A 113 -3.06 12.66 -4.15
N ILE A 114 -3.41 11.46 -3.69
CA ILE A 114 -3.37 10.23 -4.49
C ILE A 114 -4.78 9.67 -4.56
N ASP A 115 -5.36 9.73 -5.74
CA ASP A 115 -6.69 9.21 -6.03
C ASP A 115 -6.55 7.85 -6.69
N ILE A 116 -7.11 6.83 -6.05
CA ILE A 116 -7.16 5.46 -6.57
C ILE A 116 -8.54 5.22 -7.17
N TYR A 117 -8.53 4.65 -8.37
CA TYR A 117 -9.71 4.32 -9.14
C TYR A 117 -9.74 2.83 -9.44
N ARG A 118 -10.94 2.25 -9.46
CA ARG A 118 -11.19 0.85 -9.78
C ARG A 118 -11.88 0.73 -11.13
N ALA A 119 -11.33 -0.14 -11.97
CA ALA A 119 -11.98 -0.61 -13.19
C ALA A 119 -12.43 -2.07 -13.01
N ASP A 120 -13.65 -2.39 -13.43
CA ASP A 120 -14.16 -3.78 -13.43
C ASP A 120 -13.48 -4.67 -14.50
N ALA A 121 -12.95 -4.03 -15.55
CA ALA A 121 -12.11 -4.63 -16.56
C ALA A 121 -10.91 -3.71 -16.84
N PRO A 122 -9.74 -4.23 -17.22
CA PRO A 122 -8.57 -3.39 -17.42
C PRO A 122 -8.80 -2.42 -18.58
N LEU A 123 -8.28 -1.20 -18.44
CA LEU A 123 -8.21 -0.27 -19.55
C LEU A 123 -7.30 -0.84 -20.65
N SER A 124 -7.53 -0.39 -21.89
CA SER A 124 -6.58 -0.59 -22.98
C SER A 124 -5.19 -0.13 -22.57
N ASN A 125 -4.14 -0.75 -23.12
CA ASN A 125 -2.76 -0.45 -22.76
C ASN A 125 -2.46 1.06 -22.86
N LEU A 126 -2.26 1.67 -21.68
CA LEU A 126 -2.10 3.11 -21.50
C LEU A 126 -0.84 3.66 -22.18
N LEU A 127 0.21 2.86 -22.35
CA LEU A 127 1.44 3.25 -23.06
C LEU A 127 1.27 3.26 -24.59
N THR A 128 0.17 2.69 -25.09
CA THR A 128 -0.13 2.61 -26.52
C THR A 128 -1.31 3.48 -26.94
N ASN A 129 -1.87 4.28 -26.02
CA ASN A 129 -2.97 5.17 -26.30
C ASN A 129 -2.50 6.39 -27.12
N ALA A 130 -3.05 6.57 -28.32
CA ALA A 130 -2.72 7.68 -29.21
C ALA A 130 -3.10 9.06 -28.65
N ALA A 131 -3.99 9.12 -27.65
CA ALA A 131 -4.33 10.36 -26.94
C ALA A 131 -3.28 10.77 -25.89
N GLY A 132 -2.20 9.99 -25.73
CA GLY A 132 -1.13 10.26 -24.78
C GLY A 132 -1.59 10.25 -23.32
N SER A 133 -0.73 10.78 -22.46
CA SER A 133 -0.96 10.95 -21.03
C SER A 133 -2.21 11.75 -20.68
N PRO A 134 -2.54 12.87 -21.36
CA PRO A 134 -3.79 13.60 -21.10
C PRO A 134 -5.04 12.74 -21.34
N GLY A 135 -5.04 11.91 -22.39
CA GLY A 135 -6.15 10.99 -22.66
C GLY A 135 -6.28 9.88 -21.61
N ASN A 136 -5.15 9.39 -21.10
CA ASN A 136 -5.13 8.39 -20.02
C ASN A 136 -5.70 8.95 -18.71
N LEU A 137 -5.37 10.20 -18.35
CA LEU A 137 -5.95 10.85 -17.17
C LEU A 137 -7.48 10.94 -17.26
N ILE A 138 -8.03 11.29 -18.42
CA ILE A 138 -9.48 11.35 -18.64
C ILE A 138 -10.09 9.95 -18.50
N ALA A 139 -9.45 8.93 -19.07
CA ALA A 139 -9.93 7.56 -18.99
C ALA A 139 -9.94 7.03 -17.54
N ILE A 140 -8.85 7.27 -16.79
CA ILE A 140 -8.73 6.86 -15.38
C ILE A 140 -9.71 7.65 -14.50
N GLY A 141 -9.78 8.97 -14.66
CA GLY A 141 -10.67 9.83 -13.88
C GLY A 141 -12.17 9.59 -14.13
N GLY A 142 -12.52 8.88 -15.20
CA GLY A 142 -13.89 8.43 -15.49
C GLY A 142 -14.27 7.09 -14.86
N LEU A 143 -13.35 6.43 -14.16
CA LEU A 143 -13.59 5.15 -13.48
C LEU A 143 -14.28 5.34 -12.11
N THR A 144 -14.57 4.22 -11.44
CA THR A 144 -15.10 4.26 -10.07
C THR A 144 -14.03 4.73 -9.10
N GLU A 145 -14.28 5.83 -8.41
CA GLU A 145 -13.45 6.30 -7.29
C GLU A 145 -13.42 5.24 -6.18
N TRP A 146 -12.22 4.83 -5.75
CA TRP A 146 -12.04 3.72 -4.82
C TRP A 146 -11.52 4.19 -3.45
N ALA A 147 -10.41 4.92 -3.43
CA ALA A 147 -9.85 5.51 -2.21
C ALA A 147 -9.06 6.77 -2.55
N ARG A 148 -8.96 7.72 -1.61
CA ARG A 148 -8.08 8.89 -1.71
C ARG A 148 -7.14 8.92 -0.52
N PHE A 149 -5.92 9.34 -0.77
CA PHE A 149 -4.90 9.61 0.26
C PHE A 149 -4.46 11.07 0.17
N ASN A 150 -4.33 11.73 1.30
CA ASN A 150 -3.81 13.09 1.43
C ASN A 150 -2.51 13.06 2.21
N ASN A 151 -1.55 13.92 1.84
CA ASN A 151 -0.26 13.96 2.51
C ASN A 151 -0.40 14.31 4.00
N ASN A 152 0.33 13.57 4.82
CA ASN A 152 0.51 13.82 6.24
C ASN A 152 1.93 14.36 6.45
N GLY A 153 2.06 15.69 6.37
CA GLY A 153 3.35 16.38 6.40
C GLY A 153 3.98 16.54 5.01
N ASP A 154 5.28 16.80 4.99
CA ASP A 154 6.01 17.15 3.77
C ASP A 154 6.26 15.94 2.88
N ILE A 155 6.10 16.13 1.57
CA ILE A 155 6.57 15.19 0.55
C ILE A 155 7.93 15.66 0.07
N ILE A 156 8.92 14.78 0.11
CA ILE A 156 10.31 15.15 -0.20
C ILE A 156 10.80 14.30 -1.37
N GLY A 157 11.43 14.94 -2.34
CA GLY A 157 12.08 14.31 -3.47
C GLY A 157 13.53 14.75 -3.61
N THR A 158 14.35 13.88 -4.19
CA THR A 158 15.75 14.15 -4.52
C THR A 158 16.11 13.54 -5.87
N GLY A 159 17.00 14.16 -6.63
CA GLY A 159 17.43 13.60 -7.91
C GLY A 159 18.16 14.57 -8.83
N THR A 160 18.24 14.20 -10.10
CA THR A 160 18.55 15.10 -11.22
C THR A 160 17.23 15.36 -11.93
N LEU A 161 16.62 16.51 -11.66
CA LEU A 161 15.23 16.79 -12.06
C LEU A 161 15.14 17.55 -13.38
N VAL A 162 16.17 18.32 -13.74
CA VAL A 162 16.19 19.15 -14.97
C VAL A 162 17.59 19.29 -15.58
N GLY A 163 17.64 19.71 -16.85
CA GLY A 163 18.87 20.18 -17.50
C GLY A 163 19.89 19.08 -17.83
N ALA A 164 19.50 17.81 -17.77
CA ALA A 164 20.34 16.68 -18.15
C ALA A 164 19.60 15.76 -19.13
N GLU A 165 20.37 15.02 -19.94
CA GLU A 165 19.83 14.00 -20.86
C GLU A 165 19.18 12.83 -20.10
N VAL A 166 19.72 12.52 -18.91
CA VAL A 166 19.17 11.52 -18.00
C VAL A 166 18.69 12.21 -16.75
N LEU A 167 17.37 12.18 -16.57
CA LEU A 167 16.68 12.67 -15.39
C LEU A 167 16.24 11.48 -14.55
N SER A 168 16.44 11.56 -13.25
CA SER A 168 16.07 10.48 -12.33
C SER A 168 16.01 10.98 -10.91
N GLY A 169 15.18 10.37 -10.09
CA GLY A 169 15.10 10.69 -8.68
C GLY A 169 14.24 9.72 -7.91
N SER A 170 14.04 10.05 -6.64
CA SER A 170 13.19 9.35 -5.72
C SER A 170 12.41 10.32 -4.85
N THR A 171 11.24 9.91 -4.39
CA THR A 171 10.42 10.65 -3.42
C THR A 171 10.02 9.75 -2.27
N ALA A 172 9.77 10.38 -1.13
CA ALA A 172 9.16 9.74 0.02
C ALA A 172 8.10 10.68 0.63
N GLY A 173 7.08 10.11 1.24
CA GLY A 173 6.05 10.85 1.96
C GLY A 173 5.15 9.94 2.77
N LEU A 174 4.47 10.52 3.75
CA LEU A 174 3.46 9.86 4.57
C LEU A 174 2.08 10.37 4.15
N TYR A 175 1.06 9.52 4.21
CA TYR A 175 -0.29 9.88 3.82
C TYR A 175 -1.35 9.29 4.75
N ASP A 176 -2.43 10.04 4.89
CA ASP A 176 -3.65 9.62 5.55
C ASP A 176 -4.74 9.36 4.51
N VAL A 177 -5.56 8.35 4.74
CA VAL A 177 -6.72 8.09 3.91
C VAL A 177 -7.79 9.15 4.14
N ASP A 178 -8.45 9.59 3.06
CA ASP A 178 -9.52 10.57 3.15
C ASP A 178 -10.80 9.95 3.73
N LEU A 179 -11.09 10.29 4.99
CA LEU A 179 -12.30 9.88 5.70
C LEU A 179 -13.49 10.84 5.52
N SER A 180 -13.34 11.93 4.76
CA SER A 180 -14.42 12.92 4.56
C SER A 180 -15.65 12.35 3.85
N GLY A 181 -15.49 11.24 3.13
CA GLY A 181 -16.52 10.62 2.30
C GLY A 181 -16.82 11.40 1.01
N SER A 182 -15.97 12.37 0.66
CA SER A 182 -16.10 13.16 -0.57
C SER A 182 -15.57 12.47 -1.83
N PHE A 183 -14.71 11.48 -1.66
CA PHE A 183 -14.13 10.65 -2.71
C PHE A 183 -14.01 9.20 -2.23
N GLY A 184 -14.19 8.25 -3.14
CA GLY A 184 -13.96 6.83 -2.87
C GLY A 184 -15.06 6.14 -2.07
N ILE A 185 -14.83 4.87 -1.75
CA ILE A 185 -15.78 4.01 -1.07
C ILE A 185 -15.54 4.07 0.44
N GLY A 186 -16.54 4.47 1.22
CA GLY A 186 -16.36 4.66 2.68
C GLY A 186 -15.89 3.41 3.44
N SER A 187 -16.27 2.21 3.02
CA SER A 187 -15.77 0.96 3.63
C SER A 187 -14.30 0.68 3.30
N VAL A 188 -13.83 1.10 2.12
CA VAL A 188 -12.40 1.04 1.76
C VAL A 188 -11.61 2.04 2.59
N ALA A 189 -12.08 3.29 2.67
CA ALA A 189 -11.42 4.30 3.48
C ALA A 189 -11.32 3.88 4.96
N SER A 190 -12.39 3.32 5.51
CA SER A 190 -12.38 2.81 6.90
C SER A 190 -11.41 1.64 7.11
N PHE A 191 -11.22 0.80 6.09
CA PHE A 191 -10.30 -0.34 6.15
C PHE A 191 -8.84 0.09 6.04
N LEU A 192 -8.54 1.06 5.18
CA LEU A 192 -7.17 1.55 4.96
C LEU A 192 -6.69 2.53 6.04
N ASN A 193 -7.58 2.97 6.94
CA ASN A 193 -7.29 3.89 8.04
C ASN A 193 -6.58 3.17 9.21
N GLY A 194 -5.39 2.64 8.97
CA GLY A 194 -4.61 1.89 9.96
C GLY A 194 -4.01 2.77 11.06
N ASN A 195 -3.69 4.04 10.76
CA ASN A 195 -2.94 4.93 11.66
C ASN A 195 -1.70 4.25 12.26
N SER A 196 -0.94 3.56 11.41
CA SER A 196 0.08 2.60 11.85
C SER A 196 1.51 3.05 11.60
N VAL A 197 1.72 4.09 10.79
CA VAL A 197 3.05 4.61 10.46
C VAL A 197 3.35 5.85 11.29
N ALA A 198 4.35 5.80 12.17
CA ALA A 198 4.68 6.95 13.02
C ALA A 198 5.22 8.13 12.20
N ASP A 199 4.70 9.34 12.45
CA ASP A 199 5.05 10.56 11.71
C ASP A 199 6.29 11.31 12.26
N GLY A 200 6.88 10.80 13.36
CA GLY A 200 8.00 11.43 14.06
C GLY A 200 7.66 12.71 14.86
N SER A 201 6.42 13.19 14.78
CA SER A 201 5.85 14.34 15.51
C SER A 201 4.89 13.94 16.63
N GLY A 202 4.67 12.63 16.81
CA GLY A 202 3.82 12.07 17.85
C GLY A 202 2.41 11.71 17.37
N GLY A 203 2.14 11.83 16.07
CA GLY A 203 0.98 11.29 15.38
C GLY A 203 1.32 10.05 14.56
N PHE A 204 0.34 9.60 13.78
CA PHE A 204 0.45 8.45 12.89
C PHE A 204 -0.18 8.79 11.55
N ALA A 205 0.43 8.26 10.50
CA ALA A 205 -0.11 8.18 9.16
C ALA A 205 -0.65 6.78 8.88
N ASP A 206 -1.49 6.67 7.85
CA ASP A 206 -2.02 5.39 7.40
C ASP A 206 -1.01 4.62 6.53
N ILE A 207 -0.28 5.34 5.68
CA ILE A 207 0.71 4.76 4.77
C ILE A 207 2.00 5.57 4.68
N ASP A 208 3.09 4.88 4.40
CA ASP A 208 4.29 5.46 3.80
C ASP A 208 4.37 5.11 2.31
N ILE A 209 4.99 6.01 1.55
CA ILE A 209 5.22 5.83 0.13
C ILE A 209 6.67 6.15 -0.16
N THR A 210 7.34 5.25 -0.88
CA THR A 210 8.64 5.52 -1.51
C THR A 210 8.54 5.28 -3.01
N ALA A 211 8.90 6.26 -3.82
CA ALA A 211 8.85 6.16 -5.27
C ALA A 211 10.21 6.45 -5.91
N SER A 212 10.42 5.88 -7.10
CA SER A 212 11.56 6.18 -7.96
C SER A 212 11.09 6.45 -9.38
N PHE A 213 11.76 7.36 -10.08
CA PHE A 213 11.39 7.77 -11.42
C PHE A 213 12.61 8.07 -12.28
N SER A 214 12.42 7.95 -13.60
CA SER A 214 13.42 8.31 -14.61
C SER A 214 12.77 8.69 -15.94
N ASN A 215 13.53 9.36 -16.79
CA ASN A 215 13.14 9.67 -18.17
C ASN A 215 13.57 8.59 -19.18
N LEU A 216 13.77 7.35 -18.76
CA LEU A 216 14.18 6.29 -19.69
C LEU A 216 13.06 6.00 -20.70
N ARG A 217 13.39 6.03 -22.00
CA ARG A 217 12.41 5.88 -23.10
C ARG A 217 11.54 4.61 -22.98
N SER A 218 12.06 3.52 -22.44
CA SER A 218 11.30 2.27 -22.24
C SER A 218 10.17 2.38 -21.22
N ARG A 219 10.12 3.46 -20.42
CA ARG A 219 9.16 3.67 -19.33
C ARG A 219 8.08 4.69 -19.68
N LEU A 220 8.28 5.48 -20.74
CA LEU A 220 7.41 6.62 -21.07
C LEU A 220 6.37 6.24 -22.11
N ASN A 221 5.24 6.95 -22.08
CA ASN A 221 4.24 6.83 -23.13
C ASN A 221 4.79 7.43 -24.43
N GLN A 222 4.89 6.59 -25.46
CA GLN A 222 5.48 6.98 -26.75
C GLN A 222 4.68 8.03 -27.52
N PHE A 223 3.44 8.31 -27.10
CA PHE A 223 2.56 9.28 -27.74
C PHE A 223 2.57 10.65 -27.06
N ASP A 224 3.32 10.81 -25.96
CA ASP A 224 3.50 12.12 -25.34
C ASP A 224 4.37 13.02 -26.22
N THR A 225 3.94 14.27 -26.40
CA THR A 225 4.59 15.23 -27.31
C THR A 225 6.10 15.36 -27.04
N ALA A 226 6.48 15.45 -25.76
CA ALA A 226 7.87 15.57 -25.29
C ALA A 226 8.71 14.30 -25.54
N VAL A 227 8.07 13.14 -25.64
CA VAL A 227 8.73 11.87 -25.98
C VAL A 227 8.92 11.76 -27.50
N VAL A 228 7.90 12.19 -28.26
CA VAL A 228 7.91 12.19 -29.73
C VAL A 228 8.93 13.17 -30.29
N ASN A 229 8.99 14.40 -29.76
CA ASN A 229 9.92 15.43 -30.23
C ASN A 229 11.34 15.25 -29.68
N GLY A 230 11.53 14.40 -28.66
CA GLY A 230 12.83 14.10 -28.06
C GLY A 230 13.22 14.98 -26.87
N SER A 231 12.41 15.96 -26.47
CA SER A 231 12.78 16.93 -25.41
C SER A 231 13.01 16.27 -24.05
N CYS A 232 12.33 15.15 -23.78
CA CYS A 232 12.57 14.37 -22.56
C CYS A 232 13.99 13.79 -22.47
N PHE A 233 14.79 13.77 -23.55
CA PHE A 233 16.07 13.04 -23.60
C PHE A 233 17.28 13.89 -23.97
N ASP A 234 17.10 15.18 -24.25
CA ASP A 234 18.18 16.08 -24.69
C ASP A 234 18.42 17.27 -23.73
N GLY A 235 17.76 17.23 -22.56
CA GLY A 235 17.84 18.28 -21.55
C GLY A 235 16.99 19.52 -21.84
N THR A 236 16.10 19.48 -22.85
CA THR A 236 15.25 20.61 -23.22
C THR A 236 13.79 20.49 -22.77
N ALA A 237 13.42 19.41 -22.08
CA ALA A 237 12.09 19.26 -21.47
C ALA A 237 11.77 20.43 -20.54
N GLY A 238 10.53 20.92 -20.63
CA GLY A 238 10.03 22.02 -19.81
C GLY A 238 8.97 21.58 -18.82
N GLN A 239 8.59 22.50 -17.92
CA GLN A 239 7.46 22.32 -17.02
C GLN A 239 6.21 21.75 -17.74
N GLY A 240 5.63 20.70 -17.17
CA GLY A 240 4.40 20.07 -17.66
C GLY A 240 4.62 18.96 -18.70
N ASP A 241 5.84 18.79 -19.21
CA ASP A 241 6.17 17.70 -20.12
C ASP A 241 6.12 16.35 -19.39
N TRP A 242 5.49 15.34 -20.00
CA TRP A 242 5.40 13.97 -19.46
C TRP A 242 6.70 13.20 -19.67
N CYS A 243 7.69 13.49 -18.84
CA CYS A 243 9.05 12.98 -19.01
C CYS A 243 9.49 11.98 -17.94
N PHE A 244 8.63 11.61 -17.00
CA PHE A 244 8.99 10.67 -15.93
C PHE A 244 8.11 9.43 -15.95
N GLY A 245 8.73 8.26 -15.79
CA GLY A 245 8.07 6.98 -15.52
C GLY A 245 8.85 6.24 -14.44
N GLY A 246 8.22 5.29 -13.74
CA GLY A 246 8.78 4.79 -12.50
C GLY A 246 7.96 3.73 -11.80
N THR A 247 8.22 3.57 -10.51
CA THR A 247 7.51 2.66 -9.61
C THR A 247 7.44 3.29 -8.23
N ALA A 248 6.40 2.94 -7.48
CA ALA A 248 6.29 3.25 -6.07
C ALA A 248 5.94 2.00 -5.28
N ASP A 249 6.46 1.98 -4.06
CA ASP A 249 6.16 1.05 -3.00
C ASP A 249 5.34 1.82 -1.94
N ILE A 250 4.18 1.28 -1.60
CA ILE A 250 3.23 1.88 -0.66
C ILE A 250 2.93 0.83 0.40
N SER A 251 3.09 1.17 1.67
CA SER A 251 2.81 0.25 2.77
C SER A 251 2.09 0.92 3.92
N GLY A 252 1.25 0.16 4.61
CA GLY A 252 0.88 0.46 5.99
C GLY A 252 1.98 0.03 6.97
N GLY A 253 1.87 0.47 8.21
CA GLY A 253 2.79 0.08 9.26
C GLY A 253 2.63 -1.39 9.64
N THR A 254 3.69 -2.19 9.58
CA THR A 254 3.60 -3.57 10.08
C THR A 254 3.56 -3.58 11.61
N PHE A 255 2.38 -3.53 12.22
CA PHE A 255 2.22 -3.96 13.60
C PHE A 255 2.30 -5.48 13.64
N VAL A 256 3.51 -5.99 13.88
CA VAL A 256 3.62 -7.31 14.49
C VAL A 256 3.18 -7.10 15.94
N ASP A 257 1.91 -7.40 16.24
CA ASP A 257 1.53 -7.79 17.58
C ASP A 257 2.44 -8.97 17.93
N VAL A 258 3.59 -8.69 18.55
CA VAL A 258 4.42 -9.71 19.16
C VAL A 258 3.51 -10.29 20.23
N PRO A 259 2.92 -11.49 20.05
CA PRO A 259 2.07 -12.06 21.08
C PRO A 259 3.00 -12.18 22.28
N GLU A 260 2.72 -11.43 23.35
CA GLU A 260 3.60 -11.37 24.50
C GLU A 260 4.02 -12.80 24.87
N PRO A 261 5.32 -13.14 24.72
CA PRO A 261 5.69 -14.54 24.59
C PRO A 261 5.46 -15.24 25.91
N ALA A 262 4.39 -16.05 25.97
CA ALA A 262 4.15 -17.08 26.97
C ALA A 262 4.20 -16.67 28.46
N THR A 263 4.39 -15.39 28.83
CA THR A 263 4.50 -14.95 30.23
C THR A 263 3.19 -15.13 30.98
N LEU A 264 2.04 -14.91 30.32
CA LEU A 264 0.71 -15.21 30.87
C LEU A 264 0.45 -16.73 30.97
N ALA A 265 0.95 -17.53 30.02
CA ALA A 265 0.84 -18.99 30.07
C ALA A 265 1.74 -19.59 31.18
N LEU A 266 2.93 -19.04 31.40
CA LEU A 266 3.86 -19.42 32.46
C LEU A 266 3.36 -18.97 33.84
N LEU A 267 2.72 -17.80 33.94
CA LEU A 267 2.05 -17.37 35.17
C LEU A 267 0.86 -18.29 35.51
N GLY A 268 0.07 -18.69 34.51
CA GLY A 268 -1.01 -19.66 34.65
C GLY A 268 -0.51 -21.05 35.09
N LEU A 269 0.53 -21.58 34.46
CA LEU A 269 1.16 -22.85 34.83
C LEU A 269 1.85 -22.78 36.21
N GLY A 270 2.48 -21.65 36.54
CA GLY A 270 3.09 -21.40 37.86
C GLY A 270 2.07 -21.38 38.99
N LEU A 271 0.89 -20.79 38.76
CA LEU A 271 -0.22 -20.76 39.73
C LEU A 271 -0.89 -22.12 39.89
N VAL A 272 -1.05 -22.90 38.80
CA VAL A 272 -1.53 -24.29 38.86
C VAL A 272 -0.54 -25.17 39.63
N GLY A 273 0.77 -25.01 39.42
CA GLY A 273 1.82 -25.70 40.18
C GLY A 273 1.79 -25.38 41.68
N LEU A 274 1.58 -24.10 42.05
CA LEU A 274 1.43 -23.67 43.45
C LEU A 274 0.13 -24.18 44.10
N GLY A 275 -0.96 -24.28 43.35
CA GLY A 275 -2.23 -24.84 43.81
C GLY A 275 -2.14 -26.34 44.13
N ILE A 276 -1.46 -27.11 43.28
CA ILE A 276 -1.25 -28.56 43.50
C ILE A 276 -0.24 -28.80 44.63
N GLY A 277 0.82 -28.01 44.73
CA GLY A 277 1.83 -28.12 45.81
C GLY A 277 1.27 -27.88 47.22
N ARG A 278 0.27 -27.01 47.37
CA ARG A 278 -0.41 -26.77 48.67
C ARG A 278 -1.30 -27.93 49.12
N ARG A 279 -1.83 -28.74 48.20
CA ARG A 279 -2.69 -29.89 48.55
C ARG A 279 -1.87 -31.10 49.05
N GLN A 280 -0.68 -31.33 48.51
CA GLN A 280 0.16 -32.46 48.94
C GLN A 280 0.74 -32.30 50.35
N ARG A 281 0.93 -31.06 50.84
CA ARG A 281 1.36 -30.82 52.24
C ARG A 281 0.29 -31.11 53.30
N ARG A 282 -0.96 -31.35 52.94
CA ARG A 282 -2.03 -31.68 53.90
C ARG A 282 -2.27 -33.19 54.07
N ILE A 283 -1.59 -34.04 53.31
CA ILE A 283 -1.70 -35.51 53.41
C ILE A 283 -0.52 -36.12 54.20
N ALA A 284 0.51 -35.32 54.49
CA ALA A 284 1.66 -35.73 55.30
C ALA A 284 1.62 -35.07 56.69
N VAL A 285 0.56 -35.34 57.46
CA VAL A 285 0.53 -35.34 58.94
C VAL A 285 -0.45 -36.42 59.38
#